data_AF-A0A7S2BEW2-F1
#
_entry.id   AF-A0A7S2BEW2-F1
#
_cell.length_a   1.000
_cell.length_b   1.000
_cell.length_c   1.000
_cell.angle_alpha   90.00
_cell.angle_beta   90.00
_cell.angle_gamma   90.00
#
_symmetry.space_group_name_H-M   'P 1'
#
loop_
_entity.id
_entity.type
_entity.pdbx_description
1 polymer ?
#
loop_
_entity_poly.entity_id
_entity_poly.type
_entity_poly.pdbx_seq_one_letter_code
_entity_poly.pdbx_strand_id
1 'polypeptide(L)'
;ELAAVLSAFARQEGCEAPALLVQDFVPNTFEMRVYVLRGEAAHTAYSDFDWEGCGFTGKPFDFEQKLRAEAVADWLDGDEAAMVEAEEQVRVLVARWARWLRTLSSEPIPAIRMDFLVRHAAPGSAHVHSLELTELGFCMLGWKGGPCAVMSALLESCLELDKLPATVEAAVRRSVLEAMQPAEIESDS
;
A
#
# COMPACT_ATOMS: atom_id res chain seq x y z
N GLU A 1 7.69 9.91 -29.26
CA GLU A 1 8.73 9.88 -28.20
C GLU A 1 8.28 9.01 -27.02
N LEU A 2 7.20 9.35 -26.32
CA LEU A 2 6.64 8.55 -25.21
C LEU A 2 6.48 7.06 -25.53
N ALA A 3 5.83 6.71 -26.65
CA ALA A 3 5.63 5.31 -27.05
C ALA A 3 6.96 4.52 -27.22
N ALA A 4 8.03 5.19 -27.67
CA ALA A 4 9.35 4.57 -27.79
C ALA A 4 10.01 4.37 -26.43
N VAL A 5 9.87 5.33 -25.51
CA VAL A 5 10.34 5.22 -24.11
C VAL A 5 9.62 4.08 -23.39
N LEU A 6 8.29 4.01 -23.47
CA LEU A 6 7.50 2.94 -22.85
C LEU A 6 7.83 1.56 -23.46
N SER A 7 8.04 1.50 -24.77
CA SER A 7 8.49 0.27 -25.43
C SER A 7 9.88 -0.16 -24.99
N ALA A 8 10.76 0.79 -24.65
CA ALA A 8 12.09 0.48 -24.12
C ALA A 8 12.01 -0.08 -22.70
N PHE A 9 11.12 0.44 -21.84
CA PHE A 9 10.87 -0.11 -20.50
C PHE A 9 10.42 -1.57 -20.54
N ALA A 10 9.46 -1.89 -21.41
CA ALA A 10 8.98 -3.27 -21.58
C ALA A 10 10.03 -4.23 -22.16
N ARG A 11 11.17 -3.72 -22.64
CA ARG A 11 12.28 -4.51 -23.22
C ARG A 11 13.53 -4.48 -22.37
N GLN A 12 13.46 -3.93 -21.15
CA GLN A 12 14.59 -4.01 -20.22
C GLN A 12 14.92 -5.47 -19.92
N GLU A 13 16.22 -5.77 -19.84
CA GLU A 13 16.68 -7.11 -19.52
C GLU A 13 16.11 -7.55 -18.15
N GLY A 14 15.45 -8.72 -18.12
CA GLY A 14 14.77 -9.23 -16.93
C GLY A 14 13.32 -8.77 -16.73
N CYS A 15 12.78 -7.90 -17.58
CA CYS A 15 11.37 -7.53 -17.53
C CYS A 15 10.51 -8.60 -18.24
N GLU A 16 9.77 -9.39 -17.46
CA GLU A 16 8.82 -10.40 -17.98
C GLU A 16 7.37 -9.89 -18.02
N ALA A 17 7.14 -8.61 -17.70
CA ALA A 17 5.81 -8.04 -17.64
C ALA A 17 5.15 -8.05 -19.04
N PRO A 18 3.97 -8.68 -19.21
CA PRO A 18 3.32 -8.81 -20.52
C PRO A 18 2.70 -7.49 -21.01
N ALA A 19 2.52 -6.52 -20.12
CA ALA A 19 1.98 -5.21 -20.42
C ALA A 19 2.53 -4.17 -19.43
N LEU A 20 2.59 -2.91 -19.89
CA LEU A 20 2.84 -1.74 -19.05
C LEU A 20 1.59 -0.86 -19.08
N LEU A 21 1.02 -0.59 -17.91
CA LEU A 21 -0.04 0.39 -17.75
C LEU A 21 0.60 1.71 -17.32
N VAL A 22 0.23 2.79 -18.01
CA VAL A 22 0.73 4.14 -17.70
C VAL A 22 -0.46 5.06 -17.46
N GLN A 23 -0.25 6.03 -16.58
CA GLN A 23 -1.19 7.11 -16.32
C GLN A 23 -0.51 8.45 -16.56
N ASP A 24 -1.30 9.45 -16.96
CA ASP A 24 -0.83 10.82 -16.98
C ASP A 24 -0.50 11.28 -15.55
N PHE A 25 0.40 12.25 -15.44
CA PHE A 25 0.76 12.83 -14.15
C PHE A 25 -0.48 13.46 -13.49
N VAL A 26 -0.71 13.11 -12.23
CA VAL A 26 -1.82 13.64 -11.43
C VAL A 26 -1.23 14.53 -10.32
N PRO A 27 -1.49 15.86 -10.36
CA PRO A 27 -1.15 16.74 -9.26
C PRO A 27 -1.80 16.28 -7.96
N ASN A 28 -1.01 16.16 -6.91
CA ASN A 28 -1.47 15.69 -5.62
C ASN A 28 -0.90 16.55 -4.50
N THR A 29 -1.30 16.24 -3.28
CA THR A 29 -0.82 16.84 -2.04
C THR A 29 -0.02 15.82 -1.24
N PHE A 30 -0.46 14.57 -1.21
CA PHE A 30 0.26 13.46 -0.58
C PHE A 30 -0.25 12.12 -1.11
N GLU A 31 0.43 11.04 -0.74
CA GLU A 31 0.05 9.66 -0.99
C GLU A 31 -0.56 9.00 0.25
N MET A 32 -1.68 8.30 0.05
CA MET A 32 -2.27 7.42 1.05
C MET A 32 -2.03 5.96 0.64
N ARG A 33 -1.29 5.22 1.46
CA ARG A 33 -0.93 3.81 1.19
C ARG A 33 -1.71 2.90 2.12
N VAL A 34 -2.63 2.12 1.54
CA VAL A 34 -3.50 1.21 2.29
C VAL A 34 -3.01 -0.21 2.15
N TYR A 35 -2.65 -0.82 3.28
CA TYR A 35 -2.27 -2.22 3.36
C TYR A 35 -3.52 -3.06 3.59
N VAL A 36 -3.87 -3.88 2.61
CA VAL A 36 -5.05 -4.74 2.63
C VAL A 36 -4.59 -6.17 2.88
N LEU A 37 -5.03 -6.77 3.98
CA LEU A 37 -4.76 -8.15 4.35
C LEU A 37 -6.08 -8.92 4.36
N ARG A 38 -6.12 -10.10 3.74
CA ARG A 38 -7.34 -10.95 3.67
C ARG A 38 -8.57 -10.20 3.13
N GLY A 39 -8.35 -9.24 2.24
CA GLY A 39 -9.42 -8.41 1.67
C GLY A 39 -9.89 -7.24 2.55
N GLU A 40 -9.28 -7.03 3.72
CA GLU A 40 -9.63 -5.93 4.64
C GLU A 40 -8.47 -4.95 4.82
N ALA A 41 -8.78 -3.66 4.96
CA ALA A 41 -7.75 -2.65 5.25
C ALA A 41 -7.21 -2.85 6.68
N ALA A 42 -5.92 -3.14 6.79
CA ALA A 42 -5.24 -3.42 8.06
C ALA A 42 -4.40 -2.24 8.57
N HIS A 43 -3.86 -1.43 7.65
CA HIS A 43 -3.05 -0.26 8.00
C HIS A 43 -3.13 0.79 6.90
N THR A 44 -3.00 2.06 7.27
CA THR A 44 -2.90 3.18 6.34
C THR A 44 -1.69 4.01 6.73
N ALA A 45 -0.82 4.29 5.76
CA ALA A 45 0.27 5.22 5.89
C ALA A 45 0.00 6.48 5.05
N TYR A 46 0.37 7.64 5.60
CA TYR A 46 0.31 8.93 4.94
C TYR A 46 1.74 9.34 4.63
N SER A 47 2.06 9.55 3.36
CA SER A 47 3.41 9.86 2.95
C SER A 47 3.46 10.82 1.78
N ASP A 48 4.52 11.59 1.67
CA ASP A 48 4.81 12.37 0.48
C ASP A 48 6.32 12.31 0.18
N PHE A 49 6.67 12.59 -1.07
CA PHE A 49 8.05 12.85 -1.43
C PHE A 49 8.27 14.35 -1.40
N ASP A 50 9.27 14.82 -0.66
CA ASP A 50 9.64 16.22 -0.73
C ASP A 50 10.31 16.50 -2.08
N TRP A 51 9.59 17.26 -2.91
CA TRP A 51 10.04 17.69 -4.22
C TRP A 51 10.71 19.08 -4.18
N GLU A 52 10.79 19.76 -3.02
CA GLU A 52 11.47 21.04 -2.93
C GLU A 52 12.93 20.91 -3.38
N GLY A 53 13.31 21.68 -4.42
CA GLY A 53 14.63 21.64 -5.03
C GLY A 53 14.83 20.60 -6.13
N CYS A 54 13.84 19.75 -6.39
CA CYS A 54 13.89 18.69 -7.40
C CYS A 54 13.00 19.08 -8.58
N GLY A 55 13.56 19.75 -9.60
CA GLY A 55 12.86 19.86 -10.89
C GLY A 55 12.48 18.47 -11.45
N PHE A 56 11.78 18.39 -12.59
CA PHE A 56 11.36 17.11 -13.23
C PHE A 56 12.49 16.08 -13.46
N THR A 57 13.76 16.46 -13.32
CA THR A 57 14.96 15.61 -13.44
C THR A 57 15.66 15.31 -12.11
N GLY A 58 15.20 15.89 -11.00
CA GLY A 58 15.79 15.75 -9.66
C GLY A 58 15.23 14.54 -8.94
N LYS A 59 16.11 13.72 -8.35
CA LYS A 59 15.69 12.63 -7.47
C LYS A 59 15.01 13.24 -6.23
N PRO A 60 13.87 12.72 -5.76
CA PRO A 60 13.25 13.19 -4.52
C PRO A 60 14.29 13.23 -3.40
N PHE A 61 14.33 14.35 -2.68
CA PHE A 61 15.40 14.63 -1.73
C PHE A 61 15.16 13.92 -0.40
N ASP A 62 13.89 13.82 0.01
CA ASP A 62 13.50 13.11 1.21
C ASP A 62 12.12 12.45 1.06
N PHE A 63 11.89 11.38 1.82
CA PHE A 63 10.62 10.67 1.90
C PHE A 63 10.04 10.92 3.28
N GLU A 64 8.89 11.59 3.35
CA GLU A 64 8.26 11.93 4.61
C GLU A 64 7.05 11.02 4.86
N GLN A 65 6.95 10.48 6.07
CA GLN A 65 5.79 9.76 6.55
C GLN A 65 5.24 10.45 7.79
N LYS A 66 3.93 10.72 7.80
CA LYS A 66 3.26 11.43 8.87
C LYS A 66 2.19 10.58 9.55
N LEU A 67 1.92 10.91 10.80
CA LEU A 67 0.69 10.50 11.45
C LEU A 67 -0.50 11.23 10.78
N ARG A 68 -1.70 10.65 10.85
CA ARG A 68 -2.91 11.23 10.25
C ARG A 68 -3.13 12.69 10.68
N ALA A 69 -2.95 13.00 11.97
CA ALA A 69 -3.15 14.35 12.50
C ALA A 69 -2.12 15.36 11.93
N GLU A 70 -0.88 14.92 11.73
CA GLU A 70 0.19 15.74 11.15
C GLU A 70 -0.06 15.95 9.65
N ALA A 71 -0.49 14.90 8.93
CA ALA A 71 -0.90 15.01 7.53
C ALA A 71 -2.08 15.98 7.34
N VAL A 72 -3.08 15.96 8.23
CA VAL A 72 -4.18 16.93 8.22
C VAL A 72 -3.66 18.35 8.43
N ALA A 73 -2.80 18.56 9.43
CA ALA A 73 -2.27 19.88 9.76
C ALA A 73 -1.40 20.45 8.64
N ASP A 74 -0.47 19.64 8.11
CA ASP A 74 0.60 20.13 7.24
C ASP A 74 0.25 20.04 5.76
N TRP A 75 -0.53 19.04 5.34
CA TRP A 75 -0.84 18.80 3.94
C TRP A 75 -2.26 19.25 3.55
N LEU A 76 -3.18 19.35 4.52
CA LEU A 76 -4.56 19.79 4.27
C LEU A 76 -4.93 21.10 4.98
N ASP A 77 -3.94 21.88 5.46
CA ASP A 77 -4.16 23.14 6.18
C ASP A 77 -5.13 23.02 7.38
N GLY A 78 -5.14 21.86 8.05
CA GLY A 78 -6.05 21.57 9.16
C GLY A 78 -7.47 21.14 8.75
N ASP A 79 -7.71 20.88 7.46
CA ASP A 79 -9.02 20.51 6.91
C ASP A 79 -9.33 19.01 7.15
N GLU A 80 -9.79 18.73 8.36
CA GLU A 80 -10.22 17.40 8.79
C GLU A 80 -11.36 16.83 7.93
N ALA A 81 -12.26 17.69 7.42
CA ALA A 81 -13.36 17.25 6.58
C ALA A 81 -12.86 16.74 5.22
N ALA A 82 -11.88 17.40 4.61
CA ALA A 82 -11.23 16.91 3.39
C ALA A 82 -10.52 15.57 3.61
N MET A 83 -9.86 15.36 4.76
CA MET A 83 -9.24 14.07 5.10
C MET A 83 -10.28 12.94 5.19
N VAL A 84 -11.38 13.18 5.91
CA VAL A 84 -12.47 12.21 6.03
C VAL A 84 -13.08 11.88 4.66
N GLU A 85 -13.29 12.88 3.79
CA GLU A 85 -13.77 12.64 2.43
C GLU A 85 -12.77 11.81 1.61
N ALA A 86 -11.47 12.09 1.72
CA ALA A 86 -10.43 11.32 1.05
C ALA A 86 -10.40 9.86 1.52
N GLU A 87 -10.41 9.61 2.83
CA GLU A 87 -10.43 8.26 3.41
C GLU A 87 -11.66 7.46 2.96
N GLU A 88 -12.82 8.11 2.87
CA GLU A 88 -14.05 7.47 2.39
C GLU A 88 -13.97 7.11 0.90
N GLN A 89 -13.44 8.00 0.06
CA GLN A 89 -13.19 7.70 -1.36
C GLN A 89 -12.19 6.56 -1.52
N VAL A 90 -11.10 6.57 -0.75
CA VAL A 90 -10.09 5.50 -0.73
C VAL A 90 -10.73 4.17 -0.31
N ARG A 91 -11.56 4.15 0.73
CA ARG A 91 -12.26 2.94 1.18
C ARG A 91 -13.12 2.33 0.07
N VAL A 92 -13.85 3.17 -0.67
CA VAL A 92 -14.66 2.74 -1.82
C VAL A 92 -13.77 2.20 -2.95
N LEU A 93 -12.65 2.86 -3.25
CA LEU A 93 -11.71 2.42 -4.28
C LEU A 93 -11.04 1.10 -3.91
N VAL A 94 -10.60 0.92 -2.66
CA VAL A 94 -10.07 -0.34 -2.13
C VAL A 94 -11.05 -1.48 -2.34
N ALA A 95 -12.32 -1.28 -1.97
CA ALA A 95 -13.35 -2.31 -2.15
C ALA A 95 -13.58 -2.65 -3.64
N ARG A 96 -13.52 -1.65 -4.53
CA ARG A 96 -13.66 -1.85 -5.98
C ARG A 96 -12.46 -2.59 -6.57
N TRP A 97 -11.25 -2.22 -6.20
CA TRP A 97 -10.02 -2.89 -6.63
C TRP A 97 -9.96 -4.32 -6.13
N ALA A 98 -10.23 -4.56 -4.85
CA ALA A 98 -10.30 -5.91 -4.29
C ALA A 98 -11.32 -6.79 -5.04
N ARG A 99 -12.49 -6.25 -5.37
CA ARG A 99 -13.50 -6.96 -6.17
C ARG A 99 -13.02 -7.24 -7.59
N TRP A 100 -12.38 -6.28 -8.25
CA TRP A 100 -11.87 -6.47 -9.61
C TRP A 100 -10.73 -7.49 -9.65
N LEU A 101 -9.77 -7.43 -8.71
CA LEU A 101 -8.67 -8.38 -8.60
C LEU A 101 -9.16 -9.81 -8.39
N ARG A 102 -10.26 -9.99 -7.63
CA ARG A 102 -10.97 -11.27 -7.48
C ARG A 102 -11.59 -11.82 -8.77
N THR A 103 -11.69 -11.02 -9.83
CA THR A 103 -12.11 -11.50 -11.16
C THR A 103 -10.93 -12.00 -12.00
N LEU A 104 -9.70 -11.64 -11.64
CA LEU A 104 -8.47 -12.03 -12.33
C LEU A 104 -7.85 -13.31 -11.77
N SER A 105 -8.10 -13.61 -10.49
CA SER A 105 -7.66 -14.83 -9.82
C SER A 105 -8.81 -15.50 -9.08
N SER A 106 -8.86 -16.82 -9.13
CA SER A 106 -9.79 -17.62 -8.31
C SER A 106 -9.44 -17.60 -6.82
N GLU A 107 -8.17 -17.32 -6.51
CA GLU A 107 -7.66 -17.27 -5.14
C GLU A 107 -7.68 -15.82 -4.61
N PRO A 108 -8.02 -15.61 -3.32
CA PRO A 108 -7.90 -14.29 -2.71
C PRO A 108 -6.43 -13.89 -2.59
N ILE A 109 -6.12 -12.63 -2.90
CA ILE A 109 -4.79 -12.08 -2.64
C ILE A 109 -4.60 -11.98 -1.11
N PRO A 110 -3.59 -12.64 -0.52
CA PRO A 110 -3.39 -12.64 0.92
C PRO A 110 -3.06 -11.25 1.46
N ALA A 111 -2.23 -10.51 0.73
CA ALA A 111 -1.79 -9.17 1.10
C ALA A 111 -1.47 -8.33 -0.14
N ILE A 112 -1.98 -7.09 -0.18
CA ILE A 112 -1.71 -6.12 -1.24
C ILE A 112 -1.60 -4.72 -0.63
N ARG A 113 -0.66 -3.92 -1.12
CA ARG A 113 -0.62 -2.48 -0.85
C ARG A 113 -1.29 -1.74 -2.01
N MET A 114 -2.23 -0.85 -1.68
CA MET A 114 -2.91 0.01 -2.64
C MET A 114 -2.60 1.46 -2.32
N ASP A 115 -1.98 2.15 -3.26
CA ASP A 115 -1.55 3.53 -3.10
C ASP A 115 -2.50 4.47 -3.85
N PHE A 116 -2.76 5.61 -3.24
CA PHE A 116 -3.69 6.61 -3.74
C PHE A 116 -3.06 8.00 -3.66
N LEU A 117 -3.20 8.77 -4.73
CA LEU A 117 -2.86 10.19 -4.74
C LEU A 117 -4.04 10.98 -4.21
N VAL A 118 -3.81 11.78 -3.16
CA VAL A 118 -4.82 12.65 -2.55
C VAL A 118 -4.49 14.09 -2.89
N ARG A 119 -5.48 14.85 -3.36
CA ARG A 119 -5.37 16.29 -3.59
C ARG A 119 -6.42 17.04 -2.80
N HIS A 120 -6.02 18.06 -2.04
CA HIS A 120 -6.96 19.03 -1.46
C HIS A 120 -7.60 19.83 -2.59
N ALA A 121 -8.92 19.67 -2.77
CA ALA A 121 -9.65 20.26 -3.89
C ALA A 121 -10.30 21.59 -3.50
N ALA A 122 -10.91 21.65 -2.33
CA ALA A 122 -11.57 22.82 -1.75
C ALA A 122 -11.77 22.59 -0.23
N PRO A 123 -12.18 23.62 0.55
CA PRO A 123 -12.54 23.42 1.95
C PRO A 123 -13.60 22.31 2.12
N GLY A 124 -13.28 21.31 2.94
CA GLY A 124 -14.06 20.12 3.18
C GLY A 124 -14.07 19.10 2.05
N SER A 125 -13.20 19.24 1.04
CA SER A 125 -13.20 18.35 -0.13
C SER A 125 -11.82 17.95 -0.66
N ALA A 126 -11.70 16.69 -1.06
CA ALA A 126 -10.51 16.10 -1.65
C ALA A 126 -10.82 15.31 -2.93
N HIS A 127 -9.85 15.21 -3.83
CA HIS A 127 -9.87 14.28 -4.96
C HIS A 127 -8.89 13.14 -4.73
N VAL A 128 -9.31 11.92 -5.06
CA VAL A 128 -8.50 10.71 -4.90
C VAL A 128 -8.33 10.00 -6.23
N HIS A 129 -7.08 9.70 -6.58
CA HIS A 129 -6.72 8.91 -7.76
C HIS A 129 -5.97 7.64 -7.34
N SER A 130 -6.18 6.53 -8.03
CA SER A 130 -5.37 5.32 -7.81
C SER A 130 -3.96 5.51 -8.37
N LEU A 131 -2.95 4.95 -7.70
CA LEU A 131 -1.55 5.03 -8.11
C LEU A 131 -0.96 3.65 -8.37
N GLU A 132 -0.59 2.95 -7.31
CA GLU A 132 0.15 1.69 -7.36
C GLU A 132 -0.67 0.60 -6.66
N LEU A 133 -0.72 -0.59 -7.27
CA LEU A 133 -1.29 -1.79 -6.68
C LEU A 133 -0.19 -2.85 -6.66
N THR A 134 0.35 -3.14 -5.48
CA THR A 134 1.53 -4.02 -5.35
C THR A 134 1.21 -5.19 -4.45
N GLU A 135 1.18 -6.37 -5.06
CA GLU A 135 1.02 -7.65 -4.38
C GLU A 135 2.39 -8.17 -3.92
N LEU A 136 2.53 -8.42 -2.61
CA LEU A 136 3.69 -9.00 -1.94
C LEU A 136 5.04 -8.30 -2.23
N GLY A 137 5.97 -8.31 -1.27
CA GLY A 137 7.25 -7.60 -1.42
C GLY A 137 7.16 -6.07 -1.45
N PHE A 138 5.98 -5.50 -1.25
CA PHE A 138 5.80 -4.05 -1.09
C PHE A 138 6.54 -3.54 0.16
N CYS A 139 7.05 -2.31 0.06
CA CYS A 139 7.60 -1.61 1.22
C CYS A 139 6.48 -1.32 2.24
N MET A 140 6.75 -1.60 3.51
CA MET A 140 5.82 -1.45 4.63
C MET A 140 5.98 -0.14 5.41
N LEU A 141 6.87 0.75 4.96
CA LEU A 141 7.07 2.09 5.53
C LEU A 141 7.07 2.15 7.07
N GLY A 142 7.98 1.41 7.69
CA GLY A 142 8.11 1.44 9.15
C GLY A 142 6.91 0.87 9.92
N TRP A 143 5.91 0.25 9.27
CA TRP A 143 4.84 -0.48 9.94
C TRP A 143 5.44 -1.68 10.69
N LYS A 144 5.77 -1.48 11.98
CA LYS A 144 6.49 -2.47 12.80
C LYS A 144 5.81 -3.84 12.84
N GLY A 145 4.48 -3.87 12.88
CA GLY A 145 3.68 -5.11 12.88
C GLY A 145 3.41 -5.68 11.48
N GLY A 146 3.73 -4.92 10.42
CA GLY A 146 3.44 -5.28 9.03
C GLY A 146 4.08 -6.59 8.60
N PRO A 147 5.38 -6.83 8.82
CA PRO A 147 6.03 -8.06 8.38
C PRO A 147 5.35 -9.31 8.94
N CYS A 148 5.01 -9.30 10.22
CA CYS A 148 4.31 -10.39 10.88
C CYS A 148 2.89 -10.57 10.33
N ALA A 149 2.13 -9.48 10.21
CA ALA A 149 0.75 -9.53 9.71
C ALA A 149 0.67 -10.03 8.25
N VAL A 150 1.56 -9.53 7.38
CA VAL A 150 1.63 -9.89 5.96
C VAL A 150 2.07 -11.34 5.77
N MET A 151 3.13 -11.76 6.46
CA MET A 151 3.61 -13.15 6.37
C MET A 151 2.58 -14.13 6.94
N SER A 152 1.89 -13.77 8.02
CA SER A 152 0.78 -14.57 8.53
C SER A 152 -0.36 -14.67 7.52
N ALA A 153 -0.70 -13.57 6.83
CA ALA A 153 -1.67 -13.60 5.73
C ALA A 153 -1.26 -14.55 4.60
N LEU A 154 0.01 -14.48 4.19
CA LEU A 154 0.58 -15.34 3.15
C LEU A 154 0.56 -16.82 3.56
N LEU A 155 1.10 -17.17 4.73
CA LEU A 155 1.16 -18.55 5.21
C LEU A 155 -0.23 -19.15 5.35
N GLU A 156 -1.20 -18.37 5.85
CA GLU A 156 -2.57 -18.85 5.95
C GLU A 156 -3.19 -19.18 4.60
N SER A 157 -2.88 -18.38 3.57
CA SER A 157 -3.31 -18.64 2.20
C SER A 157 -2.63 -19.87 1.62
N CYS A 158 -1.30 -20.00 1.79
CA CYS A 158 -0.53 -21.14 1.27
C CYS A 158 -0.92 -22.48 1.91
N LEU A 159 -1.30 -22.46 3.19
CA LEU A 159 -1.67 -23.66 3.94
C LEU A 159 -3.17 -23.94 3.92
N GLU A 160 -3.97 -23.09 3.26
CA GLU A 160 -5.42 -23.17 3.21
C GLU A 160 -6.03 -23.38 4.61
N LEU A 161 -5.58 -22.60 5.60
CA LEU A 161 -5.92 -22.87 7.01
C LEU A 161 -7.42 -22.86 7.29
N ASP A 162 -8.19 -22.11 6.51
CA ASP A 162 -9.65 -22.05 6.57
C ASP A 162 -10.33 -23.38 6.18
N LYS A 163 -9.61 -24.27 5.50
CA LYS A 163 -10.08 -25.62 5.14
C LYS A 163 -9.67 -26.69 6.16
N LEU A 164 -8.86 -26.34 7.15
CA LEU A 164 -8.42 -27.29 8.17
C LEU A 164 -9.46 -27.41 9.29
N PRO A 165 -9.47 -28.54 10.04
CA PRO A 165 -10.22 -28.61 11.28
C PRO A 165 -9.77 -27.49 12.23
N ALA A 166 -10.71 -26.84 12.92
CA ALA A 166 -10.44 -25.68 13.78
C ALA A 166 -9.33 -25.89 14.83
N THR A 167 -9.16 -27.13 15.31
CA THR A 167 -8.08 -27.49 16.24
C THR A 167 -6.69 -27.43 15.60
N VAL A 168 -6.59 -27.82 14.33
CA VAL A 168 -5.34 -27.78 13.55
C VAL A 168 -5.04 -26.35 13.13
N GLU A 169 -6.06 -25.62 12.65
CA GLU A 169 -5.92 -24.19 12.34
C GLU A 169 -5.37 -23.41 13.55
N ALA A 170 -5.97 -23.59 14.73
CA ALA A 170 -5.55 -22.89 15.94
C ALA A 170 -4.12 -23.25 16.37
N ALA A 171 -3.70 -24.51 16.16
CA ALA A 171 -2.33 -24.94 16.44
C ALA A 171 -1.34 -24.28 15.46
N VAL A 172 -1.64 -24.27 14.16
CA VAL A 172 -0.77 -23.67 13.13
C VAL A 172 -0.66 -22.16 13.33
N ARG A 173 -1.78 -21.45 13.56
CA ARG A 173 -1.76 -20.00 13.84
C ARG A 173 -0.87 -19.67 15.04
N ARG A 174 -0.95 -20.48 16.11
CA ARG A 174 -0.10 -20.31 17.29
C ARG A 174 1.39 -20.48 16.95
N SER A 175 1.74 -21.55 16.24
CA SER A 175 3.14 -21.79 15.84
C SER A 175 3.68 -20.72 14.91
N VAL A 176 2.85 -20.19 13.99
CA VAL A 176 3.24 -19.06 13.14
C VAL A 176 3.51 -17.83 14.00
N LEU A 177 2.61 -17.47 14.91
CA LEU A 177 2.80 -16.32 15.79
C LEU A 177 4.04 -16.45 16.69
N GLU A 178 4.30 -17.65 17.23
CA GLU A 178 5.49 -17.95 18.04
C GLU A 178 6.77 -17.81 17.22
N ALA A 179 6.80 -18.36 15.99
CA ALA A 179 7.95 -18.26 15.09
C ALA A 179 8.22 -16.83 14.58
N MET A 180 7.21 -15.97 14.61
CA MET A 180 7.29 -14.58 14.16
C MET A 180 7.51 -13.57 15.29
N GLN A 181 7.65 -14.02 16.55
CA GLN A 181 8.11 -13.11 17.61
C GLN A 181 9.52 -12.62 17.27
N PRO A 182 9.78 -11.29 17.39
CA PRO A 182 11.12 -10.79 17.18
C PRO A 182 12.04 -11.51 18.17
N ALA A 183 13.11 -12.12 17.67
CA ALA A 183 14.20 -12.55 18.52
C ALA A 183 14.62 -11.30 19.34
N GLU A 184 14.71 -11.43 20.66
CA GLU A 184 15.28 -10.38 21.48
C GLU A 184 16.66 -10.08 20.91
N ILE A 185 16.79 -8.93 20.24
CA ILE A 185 18.10 -8.45 19.82
C ILE A 185 18.76 -8.03 21.12
N GLU A 186 19.61 -8.89 21.68
CA GLU A 186 20.54 -8.49 22.72
C GLU A 186 21.32 -7.29 22.19
N SER A 187 20.99 -6.10 22.71
CA SER A 187 21.73 -4.90 22.41
C SER A 187 23.07 -5.03 23.12
N ASP A 188 24.10 -5.50 22.41
CA ASP A 188 25.48 -5.36 22.84
C ASP A 188 25.76 -3.86 23.02
N SER A 189 25.83 -3.46 24.29
CA SER A 189 26.18 -2.13 24.80
C SER A 189 27.63 -1.77 24.58
#